data_AF-A0A2S0PAW7-F1
#
_entry.id   AF-A0A2S0PAW7-F1
#
_cell.length_a   1.000
_cell.length_b   1.000
_cell.length_c   1.000
_cell.angle_alpha   90.00
_cell.angle_beta   90.00
_cell.angle_gamma   90.00
#
_symmetry.space_group_name_H-M   'P 1'
#
loop_
_entity.id
_entity.type
_entity.pdbx_description
1 polymer ?
#
loop_
_entity_poly.entity_id
_entity_poly.type
_entity_poly.pdbx_seq_one_letter_code
_entity_poly.pdbx_strand_id
1 'polypeptide(L)'
;MALARHYPNSDVIFVHRDADNVGVETREQEVWRAALGILAAERIIPVIPVTMLETWLLADAEAIKRVAGNSGYKGSLECIPGISRLEKVRDSKQLLCEALCEASQTQGSRLKKFKGRFADMRARLTFDLDPNGPVKGLDSYRHFRTQVNRFSQTRLGAARKE
;
A
#
# COMPACT_ATOMS: atom_id res chain seq x y z
N MET A 1 10.97 -17.26 -13.53
CA MET A 1 12.23 -18.00 -13.71
C MET A 1 13.15 -17.93 -12.48
N ALA A 2 13.57 -16.75 -11.98
CA ALA A 2 14.45 -16.69 -10.80
C ALA A 2 13.73 -17.05 -9.47
N LEU A 3 12.51 -16.54 -9.23
CA LEU A 3 11.81 -16.73 -7.95
C LEU A 3 11.51 -18.20 -7.63
N ALA A 4 10.93 -18.95 -8.56
CA ALA A 4 10.65 -20.38 -8.37
C ALA A 4 11.91 -21.22 -8.15
N ARG A 5 13.05 -20.80 -8.72
CA ARG A 5 14.34 -21.46 -8.56
C ARG A 5 14.99 -21.20 -7.19
N HIS A 6 14.91 -19.96 -6.70
CA HIS A 6 15.54 -19.57 -5.44
C HIS A 6 14.65 -19.78 -4.21
N TYR A 7 13.33 -19.85 -4.41
CA TYR A 7 12.34 -19.99 -3.34
C TYR A 7 11.35 -21.12 -3.65
N PRO A 8 11.82 -22.37 -3.82
CA PRO A 8 10.95 -23.49 -4.23
C PRO A 8 9.84 -23.78 -3.21
N ASN A 9 10.12 -23.54 -1.92
CA ASN A 9 9.25 -23.87 -0.80
C ASN A 9 8.31 -22.72 -0.37
N SER A 10 8.24 -21.62 -1.12
CA SER A 10 7.35 -20.51 -0.75
C SER A 10 5.88 -20.86 -0.99
N ASP A 11 5.05 -20.89 0.04
CA ASP A 11 3.62 -21.18 -0.14
C ASP A 11 2.89 -20.16 -1.02
N VAL A 12 3.34 -18.91 -0.95
CA VAL A 12 2.78 -17.78 -1.69
C VAL A 12 3.87 -16.77 -2.04
N ILE A 13 3.70 -16.08 -3.16
CA ILE A 13 4.53 -14.96 -3.59
C ILE A 13 3.63 -13.75 -3.79
N PHE A 14 3.97 -12.67 -3.10
CA PHE A 14 3.33 -11.37 -3.27
C PHE A 14 4.06 -10.58 -4.36
N VAL A 15 3.33 -10.06 -5.33
CA VAL A 15 3.90 -9.27 -6.44
C VAL A 15 3.35 -7.86 -6.37
N HIS A 16 4.19 -6.90 -5.99
CA HIS A 16 3.81 -5.49 -5.92
C HIS A 16 3.88 -4.83 -7.29
N ARG A 17 2.80 -4.17 -7.71
CA ARG A 17 2.76 -3.35 -8.92
C ARG A 17 1.80 -2.19 -8.74
N ASP A 18 2.24 -0.97 -9.03
CA ASP A 18 1.34 0.18 -9.03
C ASP A 18 0.38 0.10 -10.24
N ALA A 19 -0.89 0.49 -10.04
CA ALA A 19 -1.91 0.41 -11.10
C ALA A 19 -1.58 1.30 -12.32
N ASP A 20 -0.76 2.34 -12.12
CA ASP A 20 -0.49 3.42 -13.08
C ASP A 20 -1.80 3.94 -13.73
N ASN A 21 -1.73 4.59 -14.90
CA ASN A 21 -2.93 5.03 -15.63
C ASN A 21 -3.69 3.90 -16.35
N VAL A 22 -3.23 2.65 -16.23
CA VAL A 22 -3.78 1.51 -17.00
C VAL A 22 -4.88 0.79 -16.22
N GLY A 23 -4.89 0.93 -14.89
CA GLY A 23 -5.91 0.38 -14.01
C GLY A 23 -5.54 -0.98 -13.41
N VAL A 24 -6.26 -1.35 -12.34
CA VAL A 24 -5.95 -2.52 -11.50
C VAL A 24 -6.03 -3.81 -12.30
N GLU A 25 -7.13 -4.04 -13.04
CA GLU A 25 -7.38 -5.29 -13.75
C GLU A 25 -6.28 -5.62 -14.77
N THR A 26 -5.82 -4.63 -15.53
CA THR A 26 -4.75 -4.84 -16.52
C THR A 26 -3.44 -5.24 -15.83
N ARG A 27 -3.11 -4.62 -14.69
CA ARG A 27 -1.90 -4.97 -13.94
C ARG A 27 -1.99 -6.33 -13.27
N GLU A 28 -3.16 -6.74 -12.83
CA GLU A 28 -3.36 -8.11 -12.34
C GLU A 28 -3.14 -9.14 -13.46
N GLN A 29 -3.69 -8.88 -14.64
CA GLN A 29 -3.48 -9.75 -15.81
C GLN A 29 -2.00 -9.82 -16.20
N GLU A 30 -1.26 -8.71 -16.15
CA GLU A 30 0.20 -8.71 -16.37
C GLU A 30 0.91 -9.64 -15.38
N VAL A 31 0.60 -9.51 -14.08
CA VAL A 31 1.19 -10.34 -13.02
C VAL A 31 0.88 -11.82 -13.25
N TRP A 32 -0.38 -12.18 -13.54
CA TRP A 32 -0.75 -13.57 -13.78
C TRP A 32 -0.13 -14.14 -15.06
N ARG A 33 -0.12 -13.38 -16.16
CA ARG A 33 0.52 -13.81 -17.42
C ARG A 33 2.01 -14.03 -17.22
N ALA A 34 2.69 -13.18 -16.45
CA ALA A 34 4.11 -13.33 -16.16
C ALA A 34 4.42 -14.55 -15.26
N ALA A 35 3.45 -15.02 -14.47
CA ALA A 35 3.58 -16.19 -13.63
C ALA A 35 3.16 -17.51 -14.31
N LEU A 36 2.42 -17.41 -15.43
CA LEU A 36 1.86 -18.56 -16.14
C LEU A 36 2.96 -19.54 -16.55
N GLY A 37 2.76 -20.82 -16.23
CA GLY A 37 3.72 -21.89 -16.52
C GLY A 37 4.96 -21.92 -15.62
N ILE A 38 5.09 -20.99 -14.66
CA ILE A 38 6.21 -20.95 -13.69
C ILE A 38 5.71 -21.31 -12.29
N LEU A 39 4.59 -20.73 -11.87
CA LEU A 39 3.96 -20.96 -10.58
C LEU A 39 2.46 -21.18 -10.79
N ALA A 40 1.87 -21.98 -9.91
CA ALA A 40 0.43 -22.14 -9.89
C ALA A 40 -0.22 -20.79 -9.52
N ALA A 41 -1.29 -20.40 -10.22
CA ALA A 41 -1.87 -19.06 -10.14
C ALA A 41 -2.34 -18.72 -8.71
N GLU A 42 -2.79 -19.72 -7.96
CA GLU A 42 -3.20 -19.62 -6.57
C GLU A 42 -2.05 -19.26 -5.61
N ARG A 43 -0.79 -19.48 -6.00
CA ARG A 43 0.40 -19.10 -5.20
C ARG A 43 0.83 -17.66 -5.46
N ILE A 44 0.14 -16.92 -6.33
CA ILE A 44 0.47 -15.53 -6.66
C ILE A 44 -0.61 -14.60 -6.12
N ILE A 45 -0.21 -13.64 -5.29
CA ILE A 45 -1.10 -12.58 -4.81
C ILE A 45 -0.57 -11.23 -5.32
N PRO A 46 -1.27 -10.60 -6.28
CA PRO A 46 -0.96 -9.23 -6.68
C PRO A 46 -1.20 -8.25 -5.52
N VAL A 47 -0.27 -7.33 -5.33
CA VAL A 47 -0.40 -6.18 -4.42
C VAL A 47 -0.44 -4.94 -5.29
N ILE A 48 -1.64 -4.48 -5.62
CA ILE A 48 -1.86 -3.41 -6.60
C ILE A 48 -2.59 -2.24 -5.96
N PRO A 49 -1.86 -1.30 -5.34
CA PRO A 49 -2.46 -0.06 -4.91
C PRO A 49 -2.88 0.78 -6.13
N VAL A 50 -4.02 1.48 -6.02
CA VAL A 50 -4.44 2.42 -7.06
C VAL A 50 -3.55 3.66 -7.02
N THR A 51 -3.06 4.05 -8.20
CA THR A 51 -2.03 5.07 -8.43
C THR A 51 -0.66 4.67 -7.87
N MET A 52 -0.48 4.61 -6.55
CA MET A 52 0.78 4.27 -5.86
C MET A 52 0.48 3.77 -4.43
N LEU A 53 1.44 3.08 -3.79
CA LEU A 53 1.37 2.68 -2.37
C LEU A 53 0.97 3.84 -1.44
N GLU A 54 1.42 5.06 -1.73
CA GLU A 54 1.11 6.26 -0.96
C GLU A 54 -0.40 6.52 -0.82
N THR A 55 -1.22 6.03 -1.76
CA THR A 55 -2.68 6.07 -1.65
C THR A 55 -3.17 5.30 -0.42
N TRP A 56 -2.56 4.17 -0.08
CA TRP A 56 -2.87 3.42 1.14
C TRP A 56 -2.40 4.14 2.40
N LEU A 57 -1.23 4.78 2.34
CA LEU A 57 -0.66 5.52 3.47
C LEU A 57 -1.48 6.78 3.83
N LEU A 58 -2.08 7.41 2.82
CA LEU A 58 -2.95 8.59 2.99
C LEU A 58 -4.26 8.30 3.73
N ALA A 59 -4.64 7.04 3.89
CA ALA A 59 -5.88 6.68 4.59
C ALA A 59 -5.82 6.97 6.10
N ASP A 60 -4.63 7.01 6.70
CA ASP A 60 -4.44 7.17 8.14
C ASP A 60 -3.77 8.51 8.49
N ALA A 61 -4.61 9.53 8.70
CA ALA A 61 -4.17 10.86 9.07
C ALA A 61 -3.42 10.90 10.43
N GLU A 62 -3.78 10.03 11.38
CA GLU A 62 -3.14 10.00 12.69
C GLU A 62 -1.74 9.39 12.61
N ALA A 63 -1.56 8.36 11.78
CA ALA A 63 -0.23 7.85 11.45
C ALA A 63 0.64 8.92 10.78
N ILE A 64 0.08 9.72 9.86
CA ILE A 64 0.80 10.84 9.21
C ILE A 64 1.24 11.87 10.25
N LYS A 65 0.36 12.31 11.15
CA LYS A 65 0.69 13.26 12.23
C LYS A 65 1.80 12.73 13.13
N ARG A 66 1.71 11.45 13.52
CA ARG A 66 2.73 10.77 14.34
C ARG A 66 4.08 10.75 13.65
N VAL A 67 4.13 10.32 12.39
CA VAL A 67 5.39 10.23 11.62
C VAL A 67 5.97 11.62 11.30
N ALA A 68 5.13 12.63 11.11
CA ALA A 68 5.56 14.02 11.00
C ALA A 68 6.16 14.57 12.30
N GLY A 69 6.05 13.84 13.42
CA GLY A 69 6.55 14.24 14.72
C GLY A 69 5.61 15.17 15.48
N ASN A 70 4.33 15.22 15.11
CA ASN A 70 3.33 16.11 15.68
C ASN A 70 2.01 15.39 16.03
N SER A 71 2.10 14.34 16.84
CA SER A 71 0.93 13.59 17.33
C SER A 71 -0.06 14.46 18.13
N GLY A 72 0.38 15.62 18.63
CA GLY A 72 -0.46 16.57 19.35
C GLY A 72 -1.31 17.47 18.45
N TYR A 73 -1.14 17.40 17.13
CA TYR A 73 -1.88 18.22 16.18
C TYR A 73 -3.36 17.83 16.13
N LYS A 74 -4.22 18.72 16.65
CA LYS A 74 -5.68 18.51 16.74
C LYS A 74 -6.45 18.87 15.47
N GLY A 75 -5.81 19.54 14.50
CA GLY A 75 -6.45 19.90 13.24
C GLY A 75 -6.66 18.70 12.32
N SER A 76 -7.58 18.84 11.37
CA SER A 76 -7.64 18.01 10.17
C SER A 76 -6.46 18.33 9.25
N LEU A 77 -6.01 17.34 8.47
CA LEU A 77 -5.06 17.58 7.38
C LEU A 77 -5.86 17.97 6.14
N GLU A 78 -5.98 19.28 5.91
CA GLU A 78 -6.87 19.88 4.91
C GLU A 78 -6.52 19.48 3.48
N CYS A 79 -5.24 19.20 3.19
CA CYS A 79 -4.84 18.76 1.86
C CYS A 79 -5.36 17.35 1.53
N ILE A 80 -5.65 16.50 2.53
CA ILE A 80 -6.08 15.11 2.31
C ILE A 80 -7.58 15.09 1.97
N PRO A 81 -7.98 14.64 0.77
CA PRO A 81 -9.38 14.50 0.45
C PRO A 81 -9.98 13.30 1.20
N GLY A 82 -11.31 13.26 1.35
CA GLY A 82 -11.99 12.13 1.97
C GLY A 82 -11.64 10.78 1.32
N ILE A 83 -11.67 9.70 2.11
CA ILE A 83 -11.18 8.36 1.74
C ILE A 83 -11.69 7.84 0.38
N SER A 84 -12.96 8.14 0.03
CA SER A 84 -13.59 7.74 -1.23
C SER A 84 -13.00 8.42 -2.48
N ARG A 85 -12.19 9.46 -2.29
CA ARG A 85 -11.50 10.20 -3.36
C ARG A 85 -10.01 9.89 -3.43
N LEU A 86 -9.42 9.20 -2.44
CA LEU A 86 -7.98 8.94 -2.40
C LEU A 86 -7.51 8.13 -3.61
N GLU A 87 -8.25 7.11 -4.03
CA GLU A 87 -7.91 6.29 -5.21
C GLU A 87 -8.13 7.04 -6.55
N LYS A 88 -8.64 8.27 -6.51
CA LYS A 88 -8.73 9.15 -7.69
C LYS A 88 -7.61 10.17 -7.74
N VAL A 89 -6.76 10.23 -6.72
CA VAL A 89 -5.61 11.13 -6.68
C VAL A 89 -4.55 10.61 -7.66
N ARG A 90 -4.12 11.49 -8.58
CA ARG A 90 -3.14 11.15 -9.62
C ARG A 90 -1.69 11.10 -9.10
N ASP A 91 -1.34 11.95 -8.15
CA ASP A 91 -0.01 11.99 -7.54
C ASP A 91 -0.12 11.88 -6.02
N SER A 92 -0.42 10.66 -5.55
CA SER A 92 -0.55 10.39 -4.12
C SER A 92 0.77 10.53 -3.37
N LYS A 93 1.91 10.44 -4.07
CA LYS A 93 3.24 10.67 -3.49
C LYS A 93 3.48 12.14 -3.16
N GLN A 94 3.16 13.04 -4.08
CA GLN A 94 3.21 14.47 -3.81
C GLN A 94 2.24 14.83 -2.67
N LEU A 95 1.00 14.34 -2.73
CA LEU A 95 0.00 14.60 -1.71
C LEU A 95 0.43 14.11 -0.33
N LEU A 96 1.05 12.93 -0.22
CA LEU A 96 1.58 12.43 1.04
C LEU A 96 2.69 13.34 1.60
N CYS A 97 3.56 13.85 0.73
CA CYS A 97 4.60 14.81 1.14
C CYS A 97 3.98 16.11 1.66
N GLU A 98 2.94 16.62 0.99
CA GLU A 98 2.19 17.81 1.42
C GLU A 98 1.53 17.60 2.78
N ALA A 99 0.84 16.46 2.97
CA ALA A 99 0.21 16.10 4.24
C ALA A 99 1.21 16.00 5.40
N LEU A 100 2.38 15.38 5.17
CA LEU A 100 3.45 15.35 6.16
C LEU A 100 3.98 16.75 6.48
N CYS A 101 4.12 17.62 5.47
CA CYS A 101 4.57 19.00 5.67
C CYS A 101 3.54 19.80 6.48
N GLU A 102 2.25 19.70 6.13
CA GLU A 102 1.14 20.32 6.85
C GLU A 102 1.13 19.89 8.32
N ALA A 103 1.18 18.58 8.57
CA ALA A 103 1.21 18.01 9.92
C ALA A 103 2.44 18.48 10.73
N SER A 104 3.60 18.64 10.08
CA SER A 104 4.83 19.07 10.76
C SER A 104 4.76 20.51 11.30
N GLN A 105 3.92 21.36 10.70
CA GLN A 105 3.87 22.81 10.94
C GLN A 105 5.24 23.53 10.80
N THR A 106 6.21 22.92 10.12
CA THR A 106 7.53 23.50 9.92
C THR A 106 7.57 24.46 8.72
N GLN A 107 8.42 25.47 8.79
CA GLN A 107 8.59 26.48 7.73
C GLN A 107 10.07 26.73 7.40
N GLY A 108 10.34 27.38 6.27
CA GLY A 108 11.67 27.84 5.86
C GLY A 108 12.72 26.72 5.80
N SER A 109 13.88 26.94 6.41
CA SER A 109 14.99 25.99 6.40
C SER A 109 14.66 24.66 7.10
N ARG A 110 13.80 24.69 8.13
CA ARG A 110 13.32 23.48 8.82
C ARG A 110 12.45 22.64 7.91
N LEU A 111 11.56 23.27 7.14
CA LEU A 111 10.72 22.58 6.15
C LEU A 111 11.56 21.92 5.05
N LYS A 112 12.62 22.60 4.57
CA LYS A 112 13.54 22.00 3.58
C LYS A 112 14.22 20.74 4.11
N LYS A 113 14.73 20.77 5.35
CA LYS A 113 15.32 19.59 6.00
C LYS A 113 14.28 18.50 6.23
N PHE A 114 13.05 18.87 6.61
CA PHE A 114 11.95 17.95 6.82
C PHE A 114 11.59 17.18 5.55
N LYS A 115 11.43 17.88 4.41
CA LYS A 115 11.21 17.26 3.09
C LYS A 115 12.33 16.29 2.69
N GLY A 116 13.57 16.58 3.08
CA GLY A 116 14.71 15.69 2.86
C GLY A 116 14.58 14.30 3.51
N ARG A 117 13.72 14.15 4.53
CA ARG A 117 13.44 12.88 5.22
C ARG A 117 12.21 12.16 4.68
N PHE A 118 11.65 12.60 3.55
CA PHE A 118 10.40 12.03 3.02
C PHE A 118 10.49 10.52 2.79
N ALA A 119 11.62 10.02 2.28
CA ALA A 119 11.83 8.58 2.07
C ALA A 119 11.75 7.79 3.38
N ASP A 120 12.38 8.28 4.45
CA ASP A 120 12.37 7.63 5.77
C ASP A 120 10.97 7.65 6.39
N MET A 121 10.27 8.79 6.28
CA MET A 121 8.89 8.93 6.77
C MET A 121 7.93 7.99 6.02
N ARG A 122 8.07 7.90 4.69
CA ARG A 122 7.29 6.97 3.87
C ARG A 122 7.55 5.51 4.25
N ALA A 123 8.81 5.14 4.44
CA ALA A 123 9.18 3.79 4.90
C ALA A 123 8.58 3.49 6.27
N ARG A 124 8.62 4.46 7.20
CA ARG A 124 8.01 4.31 8.51
C ARG A 124 6.49 4.15 8.44
N LEU A 125 5.80 4.94 7.62
CA LEU A 125 4.35 4.79 7.41
C LEU A 125 3.99 3.43 6.83
N THR A 126 4.80 2.90 5.91
CA THR A 126 4.59 1.56 5.34
C THR A 126 4.78 0.47 6.39
N PHE A 127 5.81 0.59 7.23
CA PHE A 127 6.06 -0.35 8.33
C PHE A 127 4.95 -0.31 9.40
N ASP A 128 4.46 0.88 9.71
CA ASP A 128 3.43 1.12 10.72
C ASP A 128 1.99 0.88 10.20
N LEU A 129 1.81 0.54 8.91
CA LEU A 129 0.49 0.40 8.30
C LEU A 129 -0.33 -0.65 9.06
N ASP A 130 -1.43 -0.22 9.69
CA ASP A 130 -2.36 -1.11 10.37
C ASP A 130 -3.27 -1.79 9.34
N PRO A 131 -3.16 -3.13 9.17
CA PRO A 131 -3.98 -3.85 8.20
C PRO A 131 -5.48 -3.80 8.47
N ASN A 132 -5.86 -3.47 9.72
CA ASN A 132 -7.23 -3.34 10.19
C ASN A 132 -7.68 -1.90 10.39
N GLY A 133 -6.79 -0.93 10.14
CA GLY A 133 -7.03 0.48 10.33
C GLY A 133 -7.80 1.13 9.17
N PRO A 134 -7.68 2.46 9.02
CA PRO A 134 -8.41 3.23 8.01
C PRO A 134 -8.23 2.74 6.56
N VAL A 135 -7.10 2.11 6.23
CA VAL A 135 -6.79 1.57 4.90
C VAL A 135 -7.85 0.59 4.37
N LYS A 136 -8.62 -0.06 5.24
CA LYS A 136 -9.77 -0.91 4.86
C LYS A 136 -10.87 -0.18 4.10
N GLY A 137 -10.92 1.15 4.19
CA GLY A 137 -11.86 1.97 3.44
C GLY A 137 -11.55 2.07 1.94
N LEU A 138 -10.37 1.64 1.49
CA LEU A 138 -9.96 1.67 0.07
C LEU A 138 -10.34 0.38 -0.68
N ASP A 139 -10.83 0.50 -1.91
CA ASP A 139 -11.25 -0.66 -2.71
C ASP A 139 -10.07 -1.56 -3.08
N SER A 140 -8.95 -0.98 -3.51
CA SER A 140 -7.74 -1.74 -3.88
C SER A 140 -7.18 -2.55 -2.73
N TYR A 141 -7.23 -2.00 -1.51
CA TYR A 141 -6.81 -2.73 -0.32
C TYR A 141 -7.78 -3.85 0.04
N ARG A 142 -9.10 -3.64 -0.06
CA ARG A 142 -10.09 -4.71 0.13
C ARG A 142 -9.92 -5.84 -0.88
N HIS A 143 -9.63 -5.49 -2.13
CA HIS A 143 -9.36 -6.46 -3.18
C HIS A 143 -8.13 -7.32 -2.85
N PHE A 144 -7.01 -6.69 -2.51
CA PHE A 144 -5.81 -7.38 -2.01
C PHE A 144 -6.13 -8.32 -0.83
N ARG A 145 -6.87 -7.83 0.17
CA ARG A 145 -7.26 -8.64 1.35
C ARG A 145 -8.16 -9.81 0.99
N THR A 146 -9.02 -9.66 -0.01
CA THR A 146 -9.87 -10.75 -0.52
C THR A 146 -9.03 -11.87 -1.13
N GLN A 147 -7.98 -11.52 -1.89
CA GLN A 147 -7.05 -12.49 -2.47
C GLN A 147 -6.26 -13.23 -1.39
N VAL A 148 -5.78 -12.52 -0.36
CA VAL A 148 -5.11 -13.12 0.82
C VAL A 148 -6.04 -14.09 1.56
N ASN A 149 -7.29 -13.68 1.80
CA ASN A 149 -8.26 -14.51 2.49
C ASN A 149 -8.61 -15.77 1.70
N ARG A 150 -8.81 -15.66 0.38
CA ARG A 150 -9.03 -16.82 -0.50
C ARG A 150 -7.86 -17.80 -0.44
N PHE A 151 -6.63 -17.30 -0.56
CA PHE A 151 -5.44 -18.14 -0.46
C PHE A 151 -5.37 -18.89 0.88
N SER A 152 -5.57 -18.18 1.99
CA SER A 152 -5.57 -18.75 3.34
C SER A 152 -6.63 -19.85 3.50
N GLN A 153 -7.85 -19.61 3.03
CA GLN A 153 -8.94 -20.59 3.08
C GLN A 153 -8.62 -21.86 2.27
N THR A 154 -8.05 -21.72 1.07
CA THR A 154 -7.63 -22.87 0.26
C THR A 154 -6.56 -23.70 0.97
N ARG A 155 -5.57 -23.05 1.59
CA ARG A 155 -4.49 -23.76 2.32
C ARG A 155 -4.99 -24.42 3.60
N LEU A 156 -5.79 -23.72 4.40
CA LEU A 156 -6.36 -24.28 5.64
C LEU A 156 -7.39 -25.38 5.36
N GLY A 157 -8.14 -25.28 4.25
CA GLY A 157 -9.07 -26.32 3.81
C GLY A 157 -8.37 -27.57 3.29
N ALA A 158 -7.21 -27.42 2.64
CA ALA A 158 -6.36 -28.54 2.23
C ALA A 158 -5.73 -29.24 3.44
N ALA A 159 -5.22 -28.50 4.43
CA ALA A 159 -4.60 -29.04 5.64
C ALA A 159 -5.57 -29.79 6.58
N ARG A 160 -6.89 -29.68 6.39
CA ARG A 160 -7.90 -30.43 7.15
C ARG A 160 -8.33 -31.74 6.49
N LYS A 161 -7.87 -32.00 5.26
CA LYS A 161 -8.19 -33.22 4.49
C LYS A 161 -7.05 -34.25 4.49
N GLU A 162 -5.92 -33.93 5.12
CA GLU A 162 -4.79 -34.82 5.40
C GLU A 162 -4.84 -35.25 6.87
#